data_AF-A0A7S1U2F5-F1
#
_entry.id   AF-A0A7S1U2F5-F1
#
_cell.length_a   1.000
_cell.length_b   1.000
_cell.length_c   1.000
_cell.angle_alpha   90.00
_cell.angle_beta   90.00
_cell.angle_gamma   90.00
#
_symmetry.space_group_name_H-M   'P 1'
#
loop_
_entity.id
_entity.type
_entity.pdbx_description
1 polymer ?
#
loop_
_entity_poly.entity_id
_entity_poly.type
_entity_poly.pdbx_seq_one_letter_code
_entity_poly.pdbx_strand_id
1 'polypeptide(L)'
;QAARRPVLHSLVHSYATRVATFGPTARLAKRWLAGHMVAAHFPEELVDLLVAAAFQRSSHVVAGKLFYPSSLSAGFLAFLKLLATFDFQGEPLLVDLNGEGSAELKRAAGRAFEAMREQEPRGGPALAVYVPGDAAYGWDS
;
A
#
# COMPACT_ATOMS: atom_id res chain seq x y z
N GLN A 1 18.99 -4.05 -5.48
CA GLN A 1 17.83 -4.27 -4.60
C GLN A 1 18.12 -4.11 -3.08
N ALA A 2 19.35 -4.34 -2.57
CA ALA A 2 19.62 -4.34 -1.11
C ALA A 2 19.56 -2.97 -0.39
N ALA A 3 19.92 -1.86 -1.04
CA ALA A 3 19.99 -0.54 -0.41
C ALA A 3 18.61 0.12 -0.14
N ARG A 4 17.51 -0.46 -0.62
CA ARG A 4 16.17 0.16 -0.64
C ARG A 4 15.23 -0.31 0.48
N ARG A 5 15.45 -1.53 1.00
CA ARG A 5 14.72 -2.06 2.17
C ARG A 5 14.87 -1.21 3.45
N PRO A 6 16.04 -0.61 3.76
CA PRO A 6 16.19 0.21 4.97
C PRO A 6 15.32 1.46 4.98
N VAL A 7 15.16 2.11 3.81
CA VAL A 7 14.35 3.33 3.66
C VAL A 7 12.87 3.00 3.86
N LEU A 8 12.37 1.99 3.13
CA LEU A 8 10.97 1.55 3.27
C LEU A 8 10.65 1.09 4.70
N HIS A 9 11.53 0.32 5.32
CA HIS A 9 11.37 -0.08 6.72
C HIS A 9 11.26 1.12 7.66
N SER A 10 12.09 2.15 7.45
CA SER A 10 12.05 3.38 8.25
C SER A 10 10.76 4.18 8.03
N LEU A 11 10.25 4.25 6.80
CA LEU A 11 8.99 4.91 6.46
C LEU A 11 7.78 4.18 7.06
N VAL A 12 7.75 2.84 6.94
CA VAL A 12 6.69 2.00 7.53
C VAL A 12 6.72 2.11 9.05
N HIS A 13 7.91 2.10 9.66
CA HIS A 13 8.06 2.30 11.09
C HIS A 13 7.53 3.67 11.52
N SER A 14 7.93 4.75 10.82
CA SER A 14 7.43 6.10 11.07
C SER A 14 5.90 6.16 10.97
N TYR A 15 5.31 5.54 9.94
CA TYR A 15 3.86 5.44 9.77
C TYR A 15 3.18 4.69 10.94
N ALA A 16 3.76 3.57 11.38
CA ALA A 16 3.25 2.78 12.49
C ALA A 16 3.23 3.55 13.82
N THR A 17 4.20 4.45 14.05
CA THR A 17 4.20 5.31 15.25
C THR A 17 3.08 6.34 15.26
N ARG A 18 2.65 6.80 14.07
CA ARG A 18 1.54 7.77 13.93
C ARG A 18 0.17 7.11 13.97
N VAL A 19 0.08 5.85 13.53
CA VAL A 19 -1.19 5.12 13.35
C VAL A 19 -1.18 3.87 14.23
N ALA A 20 -1.66 4.00 15.47
CA ALA A 20 -1.51 3.00 16.52
C ALA A 20 -1.99 1.57 16.15
N THR A 21 -3.07 1.45 15.37
CA THR A 21 -3.68 0.18 14.96
C THR A 21 -3.04 -0.44 13.71
N PHE A 22 -2.17 0.28 13.00
CA PHE A 22 -1.54 -0.18 11.77
C PHE A 22 -0.69 -1.44 12.02
N GLY A 23 0.27 -1.38 12.95
CA GLY A 23 1.19 -2.49 13.21
C GLY A 23 0.49 -3.80 13.60
N PRO A 24 -0.46 -3.78 14.56
CA PRO A 24 -1.29 -4.95 14.86
C PRO A 24 -2.07 -5.49 13.64
N THR A 25 -2.63 -4.59 12.81
CA THR A 25 -3.38 -4.99 11.62
C THR A 25 -2.48 -5.63 10.56
N ALA A 26 -1.28 -5.08 10.33
CA ALA A 26 -0.30 -5.65 9.41
C ALA A 26 0.10 -7.07 9.79
N ARG A 27 0.36 -7.32 11.08
CA ARG A 27 0.62 -8.67 11.58
C ARG A 27 -0.56 -9.62 11.37
N LEU A 28 -1.80 -9.15 11.57
CA LEU A 28 -2.99 -9.95 11.32
C LEU A 28 -3.16 -10.26 9.83
N ALA A 29 -2.94 -9.29 8.95
CA ALA A 29 -2.99 -9.48 7.50
C ALA A 29 -1.97 -10.53 7.02
N LYS A 30 -0.71 -10.43 7.48
CA LYS A 30 0.34 -11.44 7.18
C LYS A 30 -0.08 -12.85 7.64
N ARG A 31 -0.61 -12.96 8.86
CA ARG A 31 -1.13 -14.25 9.39
C ARG A 31 -2.32 -14.77 8.60
N TRP A 32 -3.22 -13.90 8.17
CA TRP A 32 -4.37 -14.28 7.36
C TRP A 32 -3.93 -14.80 5.99
N LEU A 33 -2.99 -14.14 5.32
CA LEU A 33 -2.40 -14.61 4.06
C LEU A 33 -1.69 -15.96 4.23
N ALA A 34 -0.96 -16.15 5.34
CA ALA A 34 -0.34 -17.43 5.66
C ALA A 34 -1.38 -18.54 5.89
N GLY A 35 -2.49 -18.23 6.56
CA GLY A 35 -3.61 -19.15 6.76
C GLY A 35 -4.32 -19.56 5.46
N HIS A 36 -4.19 -18.76 4.39
CA HIS A 36 -4.68 -19.08 3.05
C HIS A 36 -3.60 -19.67 2.14
N MET A 37 -2.41 -19.96 2.67
CA MET A 37 -1.25 -20.50 1.94
C MET A 37 -0.76 -19.64 0.77
N VAL A 38 -1.02 -18.33 0.80
CA VAL A 38 -0.60 -17.39 -0.27
C VAL A 38 0.54 -16.47 0.15
N ALA A 39 0.97 -16.51 1.42
CA ALA A 39 1.99 -15.60 1.94
C ALA A 39 3.31 -15.61 1.17
N ALA A 40 3.69 -16.73 0.54
CA ALA A 40 4.90 -16.83 -0.27
C ALA A 40 4.91 -15.89 -1.49
N HIS A 41 3.73 -15.48 -1.97
CA HIS A 41 3.56 -14.57 -3.09
C HIS A 41 3.56 -13.09 -2.67
N PHE A 42 3.54 -12.81 -1.36
CA PHE A 42 3.48 -11.45 -0.83
C PHE A 42 4.69 -11.20 0.09
N PRO A 43 5.71 -10.47 -0.39
CA PRO A 43 6.77 -9.97 0.47
C PRO A 43 6.18 -9.23 1.67
N GLU A 44 6.81 -9.34 2.84
CA GLU A 44 6.28 -8.73 4.06
C GLU A 44 6.09 -7.22 3.92
N GLU A 45 7.02 -6.56 3.24
CA GLU A 45 6.98 -5.13 2.96
C GLU A 45 5.79 -4.76 2.06
N LEU A 46 5.41 -5.63 1.13
CA LEU A 46 4.24 -5.45 0.28
C LEU A 46 2.94 -5.51 1.10
N VAL A 47 2.86 -6.44 2.06
CA VAL A 47 1.69 -6.53 2.94
C VAL A 47 1.56 -5.28 3.80
N ASP A 48 2.68 -4.75 4.32
CA ASP A 48 2.69 -3.51 5.09
C ASP A 48 2.19 -2.32 4.25
N LEU A 49 2.60 -2.24 2.98
CA LEU A 49 2.13 -1.23 2.03
C LEU A 49 0.63 -1.37 1.68
N LEU A 50 0.14 -2.60 1.47
CA LEU A 50 -1.29 -2.87 1.24
C LEU A 50 -2.14 -2.41 2.42
N VAL A 51 -1.70 -2.69 3.65
CA VAL A 51 -2.41 -2.26 4.86
C VAL A 51 -2.35 -0.73 5.00
N ALA A 52 -1.23 -0.09 4.70
CA ALA A 52 -1.15 1.37 4.74
C ALA A 52 -2.10 2.01 3.71
N ALA A 53 -2.17 1.47 2.50
CA ALA A 53 -3.09 1.91 1.46
C ALA A 53 -4.56 1.76 1.90
N ALA A 54 -4.90 0.62 2.51
CA ALA A 54 -6.24 0.37 3.05
C ALA A 54 -6.63 1.38 4.13
N PHE A 55 -5.70 1.74 5.01
CA PHE A 55 -5.90 2.75 6.05
C PHE A 55 -6.12 4.13 5.46
N GLN A 56 -5.34 4.53 4.47
CA GLN A 56 -5.50 5.81 3.77
C GLN A 56 -6.84 5.90 3.05
N ARG A 57 -7.26 4.85 2.35
CA ARG A 57 -8.57 4.82 1.64
C ARG A 57 -9.77 4.77 2.57
N SER A 58 -9.58 4.24 3.79
CA SER A 58 -10.62 4.19 4.82
C SER A 58 -10.52 5.35 5.81
N SER A 59 -9.61 6.30 5.57
CA SER A 59 -9.46 7.49 6.39
C SER A 59 -10.53 8.52 6.05
N HIS A 60 -10.83 9.38 7.02
CA HIS A 60 -11.79 10.47 6.84
C HIS A 60 -11.33 11.70 7.61
N VAL A 61 -11.73 12.88 7.15
CA VAL A 61 -11.38 14.16 7.78
C VAL A 61 -12.58 14.69 8.55
N VAL A 62 -12.39 15.00 9.82
CA VAL A 62 -13.40 15.65 10.67
C VAL A 62 -12.76 16.86 11.32
N ALA A 63 -13.35 18.04 11.14
CA ALA A 63 -12.86 19.31 11.68
C ALA A 63 -11.36 19.56 11.38
N GLY A 64 -10.91 19.25 10.16
CA GLY A 64 -9.52 19.43 9.72
C GLY A 64 -8.52 18.40 10.24
N LYS A 65 -8.97 17.41 11.03
CA LYS A 65 -8.13 16.32 11.52
C LYS A 65 -8.39 15.03 10.74
N LEU A 66 -7.31 14.36 10.35
CA LEU A 66 -7.36 13.06 9.66
C LEU A 66 -7.51 11.91 10.67
N PHE A 67 -8.47 11.02 10.42
CA PHE A 67 -8.75 9.85 11.24
C PHE A 67 -8.58 8.57 10.43
N TYR A 68 -7.89 7.60 11.01
CA TYR A 68 -7.67 6.27 10.45
C TYR A 68 -8.52 5.21 11.18
N PRO A 69 -8.67 4.00 10.63
CA PRO A 69 -9.32 2.89 11.33
C PRO A 69 -8.77 2.70 12.75
N SER A 70 -9.62 2.89 13.76
CA SER A 70 -9.21 2.98 15.17
C SER A 70 -9.30 1.66 15.95
N SER A 71 -9.68 0.57 15.29
CA SER A 71 -9.69 -0.78 15.87
C SER A 71 -9.02 -1.79 14.95
N LEU A 72 -8.56 -2.91 15.52
CA LEU A 72 -7.98 -4.01 14.75
C LEU A 72 -8.98 -4.56 13.71
N SER A 73 -10.24 -4.77 14.11
CA SER A 73 -11.28 -5.27 13.21
C SER A 73 -11.57 -4.30 12.07
N ALA A 74 -11.64 -2.99 12.35
CA ALA A 74 -11.85 -1.97 11.32
C ALA A 74 -10.66 -1.91 10.34
N GLY A 75 -9.43 -1.96 10.85
CA GLY A 75 -8.23 -1.99 10.01
C GLY A 75 -8.18 -3.25 9.14
N PHE A 76 -8.52 -4.42 9.70
CA PHE A 76 -8.50 -5.67 8.95
C PHE A 76 -9.61 -5.74 7.90
N LEU A 77 -10.81 -5.26 8.20
CA LEU A 77 -11.88 -5.12 7.20
C LEU A 77 -11.50 -4.14 6.10
N ALA A 78 -10.82 -3.03 6.42
CA ALA A 78 -10.29 -2.11 5.42
C ALA A 78 -9.30 -2.81 4.47
N PHE A 79 -8.41 -3.65 5.01
CA PHE A 79 -7.47 -4.45 4.20
C PHE A 79 -8.21 -5.43 3.27
N LEU A 80 -9.16 -6.20 3.78
CA LEU A 80 -9.94 -7.12 2.94
C LEU A 80 -10.76 -6.38 1.88
N LYS A 81 -11.34 -5.23 2.23
CA LYS A 81 -12.08 -4.39 1.27
C LYS A 81 -11.18 -3.87 0.16
N LEU A 82 -9.95 -3.47 0.47
CA LEU A 82 -8.97 -3.10 -0.55
C LEU A 82 -8.76 -4.26 -1.53
N LEU A 83 -8.42 -5.45 -1.04
CA LEU A 83 -8.18 -6.61 -1.90
C LEU A 83 -9.39 -7.00 -2.75
N ALA A 84 -10.59 -6.87 -2.20
CA ALA A 84 -11.81 -7.28 -2.89
C ALA A 84 -12.31 -6.27 -3.94
N THR A 85 -11.96 -4.99 -3.81
CA THR A 85 -12.62 -3.91 -4.58
C THR A 85 -11.67 -3.01 -5.36
N PHE A 86 -10.37 -3.05 -5.08
CA PHE A 86 -9.40 -2.22 -5.78
C PHE A 86 -9.10 -2.79 -7.16
N ASP A 87 -9.10 -1.94 -8.19
CA ASP A 87 -8.78 -2.34 -9.55
C ASP A 87 -7.25 -2.34 -9.76
N PHE A 88 -6.61 -3.44 -9.36
CA PHE A 88 -5.17 -3.62 -9.52
C PHE A 88 -4.69 -3.63 -10.98
N GLN A 89 -5.61 -3.84 -11.93
CA GLN A 89 -5.28 -3.89 -13.35
C GLN A 89 -5.36 -2.50 -14.00
N GLY A 90 -6.37 -1.70 -13.62
CA GLY A 90 -6.62 -0.38 -14.18
C GLY A 90 -5.98 0.79 -13.44
N GLU A 91 -5.64 0.66 -12.15
CA GLU A 91 -5.04 1.76 -11.38
C GLU A 91 -3.79 1.36 -10.56
N PRO A 92 -2.77 2.25 -10.46
CA PRO A 92 -1.65 2.04 -9.56
C PRO A 92 -2.07 2.22 -8.09
N LEU A 93 -1.59 1.34 -7.21
CA LEU A 93 -1.81 1.49 -5.78
C LEU A 93 -0.85 2.53 -5.19
N LEU A 94 -1.39 3.68 -4.83
CA LEU A 94 -0.61 4.77 -4.23
C LEU A 94 -0.56 4.64 -2.70
N VAL A 95 0.63 4.74 -2.13
CA VAL A 95 0.85 4.64 -0.68
C VAL A 95 1.70 5.81 -0.21
N ASP A 96 1.03 6.83 0.35
CA ASP A 96 1.69 8.03 0.86
C ASP A 96 2.02 7.89 2.34
N LEU A 97 3.16 7.27 2.65
CA LEU A 97 3.56 7.06 4.03
C LEU A 97 3.89 8.37 4.77
N ASN A 98 4.27 9.43 4.06
CA ASN A 98 4.68 10.71 4.67
C ASN A 98 3.52 11.71 4.84
N GLY A 99 2.38 11.48 4.18
CA GLY A 99 1.27 12.42 4.17
C GLY A 99 1.56 13.69 3.39
N GLU A 100 2.51 13.63 2.44
CA GLU A 100 2.87 14.76 1.57
C GLU A 100 1.74 15.09 0.57
N GLY A 101 0.81 14.16 0.38
CA GLY A 101 -0.53 14.40 -0.16
C GLY A 101 -0.54 15.11 -1.51
N SER A 102 0.53 15.00 -2.30
CA SER A 102 0.68 15.86 -3.45
C SER A 102 -0.17 15.33 -4.60
N ALA A 103 -1.06 16.16 -5.13
CA ALA A 103 -1.74 15.88 -6.40
C ALA A 103 -0.73 15.55 -7.52
N GLU A 104 0.49 16.06 -7.38
CA GLU A 104 1.64 15.75 -8.20
C GLU A 104 2.07 14.28 -8.11
N LEU A 105 2.15 13.68 -6.91
CA LEU A 105 2.44 12.24 -6.74
C LEU A 105 1.42 11.40 -7.48
N LYS A 106 0.12 11.69 -7.32
CA LYS A 106 -0.95 10.95 -7.99
C LYS A 106 -0.79 11.01 -9.51
N ARG A 107 -0.48 12.20 -10.05
CA ARG A 107 -0.23 12.38 -11.48
C ARG A 107 1.04 11.68 -11.94
N ALA A 108 2.12 11.74 -11.17
CA ALA A 108 3.39 11.11 -11.50
C ALA A 108 3.26 9.58 -11.54
N ALA A 109 2.59 9.00 -10.55
CA ALA A 109 2.32 7.57 -10.50
C ALA A 109 1.36 7.12 -11.61
N GLY A 110 0.33 7.92 -11.93
CA GLY A 110 -0.54 7.66 -13.08
C GLY A 110 0.24 7.59 -14.40
N ARG A 111 1.07 8.59 -14.69
CA ARG A 111 1.91 8.60 -15.89
C ARG A 111 2.89 7.43 -15.95
N ALA A 112 3.52 7.11 -14.82
CA ALA A 112 4.46 6.00 -14.76
C ALA A 112 3.76 4.64 -14.94
N PHE A 113 2.54 4.50 -14.42
CA PHE A 113 1.72 3.32 -14.61
C PHE A 113 1.26 3.15 -16.06
N GLU A 114 0.80 4.22 -16.70
CA GLU A 114 0.44 4.24 -18.13
C GLU A 114 1.65 3.83 -18.99
N ALA A 115 2.82 4.46 -18.76
CA ALA A 115 4.04 4.14 -19.50
C ALA A 115 4.49 2.68 -19.31
N MET A 116 4.33 2.12 -18.10
CA MET A 116 4.60 0.71 -17.82
C MET A 116 3.62 -0.21 -18.57
N ARG A 117 2.32 0.11 -18.57
CA ARG A 117 1.29 -0.68 -19.27
C ARG A 117 1.43 -0.64 -20.79
N GLU A 118 1.86 0.49 -21.35
CA GLU A 118 2.18 0.61 -22.78
C GLU A 118 3.34 -0.30 -23.20
N GLN A 119 4.36 -0.44 -22.35
CA GLN A 119 5.51 -1.30 -22.61
C GLN A 119 5.19 -2.78 -22.48
N GLU A 120 4.23 -3.14 -21.61
CA GLU A 120 3.86 -4.54 -21.36
C GLU A 120 2.35 -4.82 -21.48
N PRO A 121 1.77 -4.75 -22.70
CA PRO A 121 0.32 -4.84 -22.92
C PRO A 121 -0.32 -6.19 -22.53
N ARG A 122 0.50 -7.23 -22.30
CA ARG A 122 0.04 -8.61 -22.02
C ARG A 122 0.79 -9.29 -20.87
N GLY A 123 1.52 -8.55 -20.03
CA GLY A 123 2.38 -9.18 -19.03
C GLY A 123 2.90 -8.31 -17.89
N GLY A 124 2.46 -7.05 -17.76
CA GLY A 124 2.88 -6.20 -16.65
C GLY A 124 2.48 -6.75 -15.26
N PRO A 125 3.13 -6.27 -14.19
CA PRO A 125 2.92 -6.76 -12.83
C PRO A 125 1.44 -6.80 -12.45
N ALA A 126 1.06 -7.86 -11.73
CA ALA A 126 -0.29 -8.01 -11.19
C ALA A 126 -0.65 -6.87 -10.22
N LEU A 127 0.35 -6.23 -9.61
CA LEU A 127 0.23 -5.14 -8.67
C LEU A 127 1.38 -4.13 -8.85
N ALA A 128 1.03 -2.88 -9.14
CA ALA A 128 2.00 -1.78 -9.15
C ALA A 128 1.77 -0.88 -7.93
N VAL A 129 2.79 -0.75 -7.06
CA VAL A 129 2.72 0.07 -5.84
C VAL A 129 3.66 1.26 -5.95
N TYR A 130 3.17 2.45 -5.61
CA TYR A 130 3.93 3.69 -5.69
C TYR A 130 4.02 4.36 -4.33
N VAL A 131 5.24 4.66 -3.90
CA VAL A 131 5.55 5.36 -2.65
C VAL A 131 6.30 6.66 -3.01
N PRO A 132 5.89 7.84 -2.50
CA PRO A 132 6.59 9.10 -2.75
C PRO A 132 8.09 9.02 -2.43
N GLY A 133 8.92 9.62 -3.29
CA GLY A 133 10.38 9.63 -3.13
C GLY A 133 11.10 8.45 -3.79
N ASP A 134 10.37 7.49 -4.37
CA ASP A 134 10.92 6.37 -5.13
C ASP A 134 10.16 6.21 -6.46
N ALA A 135 10.90 6.01 -7.55
CA ALA A 135 10.29 5.67 -8.84
C ALA A 135 9.61 4.29 -8.75
N ALA A 136 8.29 4.25 -9.00
CA ALA A 136 7.48 3.10 -9.41
C ALA A 136 7.98 1.69 -9.03
N TYR A 137 7.41 1.06 -8.00
CA TYR A 137 7.65 -0.37 -7.75
C TYR A 137 6.67 -1.23 -8.55
N GLY A 138 7.16 -1.91 -9.59
CA GLY A 138 6.50 -3.08 -10.16
C GLY A 138 6.80 -4.30 -9.27
N TRP A 139 5.76 -5.01 -8.81
CA TRP A 139 5.93 -6.27 -8.09
C TRP A 139 5.62 -7.42 -9.05
N ASP A 140 6.67 -8.02 -9.58
CA ASP A 140 6.56 -9.23 -10.39
C ASP A 140 6.61 -10.45 -9.46
N SER A 141 5.58 -11.30 -9.55
CA SER A 141 5.43 -12.55 -8.81
C SER A 141 6.31 -13.67 -9.34
#